data_AF-A0A0F2PZY7-F1
#
_entry.id   AF-A0A0F2PZY7-F1
#
_cell.length_a   1.000
_cell.length_b   1.000
_cell.length_c   1.000
_cell.angle_alpha   90.00
_cell.angle_beta   90.00
_cell.angle_gamma   90.00
#
_symmetry.space_group_name_H-M   'P 1'
#
loop_
_entity.id
_entity.type
_entity.pdbx_description
1 polymer ?
#
loop_
_entity_poly.entity_id
_entity_poly.type
_entity_poly.pdbx_seq_one_letter_code
_entity_poly.pdbx_strand_id
1 'polypeptide(L)'
;MYFNMFYCGGRLWDARPWFEMTKSDQGGIVIMEKKANILPVYVEKVYCGAANILKQELLSLGGELSIHKYAVNCKEEFSDVLILGTYKHYRFLYKKLALQHWKLKELGQELKITINNIMMSQRLTPERVSESNYQEIKSLALDFKPSGDILKDMAGLSLIERGHSKDKIIVLASGQFTDIIFMQEYILALQSKGYEVLLIGEQAEEKWIVTIFRPDYIYIV
;
A
#
# COMPACT_ATOMS: atom_id res chain seq x y z
N MET A 1 -28.66 -23.39 -23.72
CA MET A 1 -28.52 -22.22 -22.84
C MET A 1 -27.08 -21.76 -22.94
N TYR A 2 -26.82 -20.52 -23.37
CA TYR A 2 -25.45 -19.99 -23.44
C TYR A 2 -25.21 -19.06 -22.26
N PHE A 3 -24.05 -19.18 -21.62
CA PHE A 3 -23.64 -18.27 -20.57
C PHE A 3 -23.21 -16.93 -21.18
N ASN A 4 -23.71 -15.81 -20.65
CA ASN A 4 -23.18 -14.49 -20.94
C ASN A 4 -22.03 -14.21 -19.96
N MET A 5 -20.78 -14.24 -20.44
CA MET A 5 -19.57 -14.15 -19.62
C MET A 5 -18.65 -13.06 -20.16
N PHE A 6 -18.12 -12.21 -19.27
CA PHE A 6 -17.19 -11.13 -19.59
C PHE A 6 -16.24 -10.86 -18.42
N TYR A 7 -15.10 -10.24 -18.70
CA TYR A 7 -14.10 -9.87 -17.69
C TYR A 7 -14.50 -8.56 -16.99
N CYS A 8 -14.68 -8.60 -15.67
CA CYS A 8 -15.31 -7.52 -14.91
C CYS A 8 -14.35 -6.61 -14.13
N GLY A 9 -13.04 -6.84 -14.15
CA GLY A 9 -12.10 -5.91 -13.50
C GLY A 9 -10.62 -6.29 -13.55
N GLY A 10 -9.76 -5.27 -13.47
CA GLY A 10 -8.30 -5.38 -13.29
C GLY A 10 -7.66 -4.00 -13.00
N ARG A 11 -6.49 -3.99 -12.34
CA ARG A 11 -5.76 -2.78 -11.86
C ARG A 11 -6.59 -1.89 -10.92
N LEU A 12 -7.39 -0.97 -11.48
CA LEU A 12 -8.29 -0.06 -10.77
C LEU A 12 -9.69 -0.67 -10.79
N TRP A 13 -9.94 -1.62 -9.90
CA TRP A 13 -11.23 -2.30 -9.82
C TRP A 13 -11.76 -2.32 -8.38
N ASP A 14 -13.08 -2.37 -8.26
CA ASP A 14 -13.79 -2.52 -7.00
C ASP A 14 -14.68 -3.75 -7.08
N ALA A 15 -14.49 -4.69 -6.17
CA ALA A 15 -15.22 -5.96 -6.14
C ALA A 15 -16.63 -5.82 -5.59
N ARG A 16 -16.87 -4.83 -4.73
CA ARG A 16 -18.11 -4.71 -3.97
C ARG A 16 -19.34 -4.53 -4.87
N PRO A 17 -19.35 -3.64 -5.88
CA PRO A 17 -20.50 -3.50 -6.78
C PRO A 17 -20.87 -4.81 -7.50
N TRP A 18 -19.87 -5.63 -7.85
CA TRP A 18 -20.09 -6.93 -8.49
C TRP A 18 -20.73 -7.93 -7.53
N PHE A 19 -20.27 -8.00 -6.29
CA PHE A 19 -20.90 -8.86 -5.29
C PHE A 19 -22.34 -8.43 -4.99
N GLU A 20 -22.60 -7.13 -4.91
CA GLU A 20 -23.96 -6.58 -4.76
C GLU A 20 -24.85 -6.95 -5.95
N MET A 21 -24.32 -6.92 -7.17
CA MET A 21 -25.06 -7.33 -8.38
C MET A 21 -25.43 -8.82 -8.38
N THR A 22 -24.62 -9.68 -7.74
CA THR A 22 -24.97 -11.09 -7.49
C THR A 22 -26.03 -11.27 -6.40
N LYS A 23 -26.39 -10.21 -5.66
CA LYS A 23 -27.29 -10.23 -4.50
C LYS A 23 -26.78 -11.11 -3.35
N SER A 24 -25.46 -11.18 -3.18
CA SER A 24 -24.83 -11.86 -2.03
C SER A 24 -25.21 -11.17 -0.70
N ASP A 25 -25.22 -11.94 0.39
CA ASP A 25 -25.45 -11.39 1.73
C ASP A 25 -24.40 -10.35 2.13
N GLN A 26 -24.80 -9.31 2.87
CA GLN A 26 -23.94 -8.20 3.28
C GLN A 26 -22.75 -8.64 4.13
N GLY A 27 -22.94 -9.60 5.03
CA GLY A 27 -21.84 -10.17 5.81
C GLY A 27 -20.85 -10.92 4.92
N GLY A 28 -21.36 -11.66 3.93
CA GLY A 28 -20.57 -12.35 2.92
C GLY A 28 -19.70 -11.39 2.09
N ILE A 29 -20.29 -10.28 1.62
CA ILE A 29 -19.59 -9.25 0.83
C ILE A 29 -18.38 -8.70 1.58
N VAL A 30 -18.55 -8.32 2.85
CA VAL A 30 -17.47 -7.77 3.69
C VAL A 30 -16.30 -8.77 3.87
N ILE A 31 -16.60 -10.06 3.91
CA ILE A 31 -15.57 -11.11 4.01
C ILE A 31 -14.85 -11.30 2.68
N MET A 32 -15.58 -11.31 1.56
CA MET A 32 -15.03 -11.55 0.23
C MET A 32 -14.22 -10.36 -0.30
N GLU A 33 -14.63 -9.13 0.01
CA GLU A 33 -13.92 -7.90 -0.37
C GLU A 33 -12.46 -7.90 0.10
N LYS A 34 -12.20 -8.44 1.30
CA LYS A 34 -10.83 -8.58 1.85
C LYS A 34 -9.94 -9.56 1.09
N LYS A 35 -10.52 -10.39 0.21
CA LYS A 35 -9.83 -11.36 -0.65
C LYS A 35 -9.69 -10.85 -2.08
N ALA A 36 -10.39 -9.78 -2.45
CA ALA A 36 -10.40 -9.27 -3.80
C ALA A 36 -9.03 -8.71 -4.20
N ASN A 37 -8.31 -8.09 -3.26
CA ASN A 37 -7.07 -7.39 -3.59
C ASN A 37 -5.82 -8.11 -3.08
N ILE A 38 -4.84 -8.20 -3.97
CA ILE A 38 -3.45 -8.46 -3.60
C ILE A 38 -2.86 -7.13 -3.12
N LEU A 39 -2.14 -7.18 -2.00
CA LEU A 39 -1.45 -6.06 -1.38
C LEU A 39 0.05 -6.32 -1.54
N PRO A 40 0.73 -5.71 -2.52
CA PRO A 40 2.17 -5.87 -2.70
C PRO A 40 2.95 -5.15 -1.59
N VAL A 41 3.99 -5.79 -1.06
CA VAL A 41 4.96 -5.13 -0.15
C VAL A 41 6.38 -5.46 -0.59
N TYR A 42 7.16 -4.43 -0.87
CA TYR A 42 8.58 -4.54 -1.19
C TYR A 42 9.43 -4.36 0.06
N VAL A 43 10.44 -5.20 0.26
CA VAL A 43 11.37 -5.12 1.40
C VAL A 43 12.79 -5.32 0.89
N GLU A 44 13.67 -4.37 1.20
CA GLU A 44 15.06 -4.42 0.79
C GLU A 44 15.92 -5.22 1.77
N LYS A 45 17.00 -5.82 1.25
CA LYS A 45 18.12 -6.39 2.02
C LYS A 45 17.70 -7.41 3.08
N VAL A 46 16.78 -8.30 2.72
CA VAL A 46 16.41 -9.43 3.58
C VAL A 46 17.50 -10.50 3.50
N TYR A 47 18.02 -10.94 4.65
CA TYR A 47 19.00 -12.03 4.70
C TYR A 47 18.49 -13.27 3.95
N CYS A 48 19.32 -13.93 3.15
CA CYS A 48 18.93 -15.03 2.25
C CYS A 48 18.16 -16.15 2.96
N GLY A 49 18.61 -16.53 4.16
CA GLY A 49 17.93 -17.53 4.97
C GLY A 49 16.54 -17.06 5.42
N ALA A 50 16.42 -15.79 5.83
CA ALA A 50 15.15 -15.20 6.23
C ALA A 50 14.18 -15.11 5.05
N ALA A 51 14.69 -14.72 3.87
CA ALA A 51 13.93 -14.68 2.63
C ALA A 51 13.40 -16.07 2.22
N ASN A 52 14.21 -17.13 2.39
CA ASN A 52 13.79 -18.50 2.11
C ASN A 52 12.68 -18.97 3.07
N ILE A 53 12.83 -18.72 4.37
CA ILE A 53 11.78 -19.03 5.37
C ILE A 53 10.50 -18.25 5.06
N LEU A 54 10.63 -16.94 4.81
CA LEU A 54 9.52 -16.06 4.46
C LEU A 54 8.77 -16.58 3.22
N LYS A 55 9.50 -17.02 2.18
CA LYS A 55 8.92 -17.63 0.99
C LYS A 55 8.16 -18.91 1.31
N GLN A 56 8.78 -19.83 2.07
CA GLN A 56 8.15 -21.09 2.43
C GLN A 56 6.87 -20.88 3.25
N GLU A 57 6.92 -19.98 4.23
CA GLU A 57 5.77 -19.65 5.06
C GLU A 57 4.63 -19.02 4.25
N LEU A 58 4.94 -18.12 3.32
CA LEU A 58 3.92 -17.50 2.47
C LEU A 58 3.32 -18.46 1.44
N LEU A 59 4.14 -19.31 0.81
CA LEU A 59 3.66 -20.36 -0.11
C LEU A 59 2.73 -21.33 0.61
N SER A 60 3.03 -21.67 1.87
CA SER A 60 2.14 -22.52 2.69
C SER A 60 0.75 -21.92 2.94
N LEU A 61 0.62 -20.59 2.79
CA LEU A 61 -0.63 -19.85 2.93
C LEU A 61 -1.34 -19.57 1.60
N GLY A 62 -0.73 -19.96 0.46
CA GLY A 62 -1.24 -19.67 -0.88
C GLY A 62 -0.95 -18.25 -1.39
N GLY A 63 0.00 -17.54 -0.78
CA GLY A 63 0.56 -16.29 -1.33
C GLY A 63 1.79 -16.56 -2.21
N GLU A 64 2.41 -15.50 -2.73
CA GLU A 64 3.61 -15.59 -3.57
C GLU A 64 4.69 -14.59 -3.14
N LEU A 65 5.96 -14.96 -3.28
CA LEU A 65 7.10 -14.14 -2.90
C LEU A 65 8.23 -14.23 -3.94
N SER A 66 8.54 -13.08 -4.54
CA SER A 66 9.72 -12.94 -5.39
C SER A 66 10.96 -12.74 -4.52
N ILE A 67 12.02 -13.50 -4.81
CA ILE A 67 13.36 -13.42 -4.20
C ILE A 67 14.41 -13.58 -5.29
N HIS A 68 15.65 -13.18 -4.99
CA HIS A 68 16.79 -13.40 -5.85
C HIS A 68 17.00 -14.89 -6.14
N LYS A 69 17.34 -15.23 -7.40
CA LYS A 69 17.51 -16.61 -7.87
C LYS A 69 18.53 -17.44 -7.07
N TYR A 70 19.49 -16.77 -6.44
CA TYR A 70 20.56 -17.40 -5.64
C TYR A 70 20.36 -17.25 -4.12
N ALA A 71 19.19 -16.79 -3.66
CA ALA A 71 18.87 -16.78 -2.23
C ALA A 71 18.76 -18.21 -1.68
N VAL A 72 18.31 -19.19 -2.49
CA VAL A 72 18.11 -20.60 -2.08
C VAL A 72 19.38 -21.27 -1.58
N ASN A 73 20.53 -20.96 -2.19
CA ASN A 73 21.83 -21.48 -1.78
C ASN A 73 22.69 -20.41 -1.08
N CYS A 74 22.10 -19.27 -0.70
CA CYS A 74 22.75 -18.15 -0.04
C CYS A 74 24.06 -17.68 -0.73
N LYS A 75 24.16 -17.83 -2.05
CA LYS A 75 25.29 -17.27 -2.79
C LYS A 75 25.22 -15.73 -2.85
N GLU A 76 24.01 -15.18 -2.86
CA GLU A 76 23.78 -13.80 -2.45
C GLU A 76 23.33 -13.80 -1.00
N GLU A 77 24.06 -13.09 -0.13
CA GLU A 77 23.77 -13.05 1.31
C GLU A 77 22.46 -12.30 1.62
N PHE A 78 22.11 -11.32 0.79
CA PHE A 78 20.90 -10.51 0.92
C PHE A 78 20.09 -10.56 -0.38
N SER A 79 18.78 -10.50 -0.23
CA SER A 79 17.82 -10.44 -1.31
C SER A 79 16.76 -9.40 -0.97
N ASP A 80 16.45 -8.54 -1.92
CA ASP A 80 15.20 -7.82 -1.87
C ASP A 80 14.05 -8.80 -2.15
N VAL A 81 12.88 -8.52 -1.58
CA VAL A 81 11.71 -9.37 -1.72
C VAL A 81 10.48 -8.56 -2.09
N LEU A 82 9.65 -9.12 -2.98
CA LEU A 82 8.31 -8.63 -3.26
C LEU A 82 7.30 -9.65 -2.76
N ILE A 83 6.57 -9.28 -1.73
CA ILE A 83 5.53 -10.09 -1.09
C ILE A 83 4.20 -9.80 -1.79
N LEU A 84 3.53 -10.84 -2.29
CA LEU A 84 2.22 -10.75 -2.93
C LEU A 84 1.21 -11.57 -2.13
N GLY A 85 0.39 -10.89 -1.33
CA GLY A 85 -0.62 -11.54 -0.50
C GLY A 85 -1.90 -10.73 -0.32
N THR A 86 -2.98 -11.41 0.06
CA THR A 86 -4.20 -10.75 0.52
C THR A 86 -4.06 -10.35 1.98
N TYR A 87 -4.97 -9.51 2.50
CA TYR A 87 -5.04 -9.19 3.93
C TYR A 87 -5.08 -10.46 4.82
N LYS A 88 -5.74 -11.53 4.34
CA LYS A 88 -5.78 -12.82 5.03
C LYS A 88 -4.40 -13.46 5.12
N HIS A 89 -3.62 -13.49 4.03
CA HIS A 89 -2.28 -14.07 4.01
C HIS A 89 -1.38 -13.39 5.05
N TYR A 90 -1.36 -12.06 5.04
CA TYR A 90 -0.56 -11.28 5.98
C TYR A 90 -0.91 -11.57 7.45
N ARG A 91 -2.21 -11.59 7.81
CA ARG A 91 -2.63 -11.89 9.18
C ARG A 91 -2.13 -13.23 9.71
N PHE A 92 -2.07 -14.26 8.86
CA PHE A 92 -1.51 -15.56 9.22
C PHE A 92 0.01 -15.57 9.20
N LEU A 93 0.63 -14.88 8.23
CA LEU A 93 2.07 -14.75 8.11
C LEU A 93 2.68 -14.14 9.38
N TYR A 94 2.09 -13.06 9.93
CA TYR A 94 2.60 -12.42 11.16
C TYR A 94 2.79 -13.41 12.31
N LYS A 95 1.84 -14.35 12.47
CA LYS A 95 1.89 -15.35 13.55
C LYS A 95 3.00 -16.38 13.31
N LYS A 96 3.19 -16.78 12.05
CA LYS A 96 4.25 -17.71 11.66
C LYS A 96 5.64 -17.08 11.86
N LEU A 97 5.82 -15.83 11.41
CA LEU A 97 7.09 -15.12 11.54
C LEU A 97 7.49 -14.78 12.98
N ALA A 98 6.52 -14.62 13.89
CA ALA A 98 6.78 -14.31 15.29
C ALA A 98 7.62 -15.37 16.04
N LEU A 99 7.69 -16.60 15.50
CA LEU A 99 8.45 -17.73 16.04
C LEU A 99 9.77 -17.97 15.31
N GLN A 100 10.05 -17.21 14.25
CA GLN A 100 11.19 -17.42 13.38
C GLN A 100 12.39 -16.54 13.79
N HIS A 101 13.58 -16.95 13.38
CA HIS A 101 14.85 -16.24 13.63
C HIS A 101 15.17 -15.21 12.53
N TRP A 102 16.39 -14.65 12.53
CA TRP A 102 16.89 -13.69 11.54
C TRP A 102 16.00 -12.45 11.35
N LYS A 103 15.54 -11.88 12.46
CA LYS A 103 14.69 -10.68 12.53
C LYS A 103 13.33 -10.80 11.85
N LEU A 104 12.87 -12.02 11.56
CA LEU A 104 11.56 -12.23 10.93
C LEU A 104 10.39 -11.83 11.86
N LYS A 105 10.58 -11.90 13.18
CA LYS A 105 9.59 -11.39 14.14
C LYS A 105 9.36 -9.89 13.97
N GLU A 106 10.43 -9.11 13.89
CA GLU A 106 10.42 -7.66 13.68
C GLU A 106 9.83 -7.33 12.31
N LEU A 107 10.26 -8.02 11.25
CA LEU A 107 9.67 -7.88 9.92
C LEU A 107 8.16 -8.15 9.94
N GLY A 108 7.71 -9.18 10.67
CA GLY A 108 6.28 -9.48 10.82
C GLY A 108 5.50 -8.35 11.52
N GLN A 109 6.12 -7.61 12.45
CA GLN A 109 5.52 -6.45 13.09
C GLN A 109 5.47 -5.25 12.14
N GLU A 110 6.55 -4.98 11.41
CA GLU A 110 6.59 -3.91 10.41
C GLU A 110 5.55 -4.15 9.31
N LEU A 111 5.48 -5.36 8.74
CA LEU A 111 4.45 -5.74 7.78
C LEU A 111 3.03 -5.57 8.33
N LYS A 112 2.82 -5.77 9.64
CA LYS A 112 1.53 -5.53 10.29
C LYS A 112 1.18 -4.04 10.31
N ILE A 113 2.14 -3.17 10.65
CA ILE A 113 1.96 -1.72 10.63
C ILE A 113 1.67 -1.26 9.19
N THR A 114 2.50 -1.66 8.22
CA THR A 114 2.36 -1.30 6.81
C THR A 114 0.97 -1.63 6.24
N ILE A 115 0.50 -2.87 6.46
CA ILE A 115 -0.80 -3.29 5.95
C ILE A 115 -1.93 -2.57 6.69
N ASN A 116 -1.83 -2.36 8.01
CA ASN A 116 -2.86 -1.61 8.74
C ASN A 116 -2.95 -0.16 8.24
N ASN A 117 -1.82 0.50 8.00
CA ASN A 117 -1.78 1.86 7.47
C ASN A 117 -2.51 1.97 6.12
N ILE A 118 -2.25 1.04 5.19
CA ILE A 118 -2.97 0.98 3.89
C ILE A 118 -4.46 0.69 4.06
N MET A 119 -4.82 -0.25 4.94
CA MET A 119 -6.23 -0.56 5.17
C MET A 119 -7.01 0.61 5.79
N MET A 120 -6.33 1.50 6.52
CA MET A 120 -6.90 2.73 7.05
C MET A 120 -7.04 3.79 5.96
N SER A 121 -6.01 4.02 5.13
CA SER A 121 -6.07 5.04 4.07
C SER A 121 -7.14 4.74 3.02
N GLN A 122 -7.28 3.47 2.60
CA GLN A 122 -8.23 3.09 1.54
C GLN A 122 -9.71 3.24 1.92
N ARG A 123 -10.03 3.43 3.21
CA ARG A 123 -11.40 3.60 3.70
C ARG A 123 -11.85 5.06 3.75
N LEU A 124 -10.92 5.99 3.61
CA LEU A 124 -11.21 7.41 3.76
C LEU A 124 -11.61 7.99 2.41
N THR A 125 -12.69 8.75 2.41
CA THR A 125 -12.91 9.74 1.35
C THR A 125 -11.94 10.90 1.60
N PRO A 126 -11.17 11.33 0.58
CA PRO A 126 -10.24 12.44 0.76
C PRO A 126 -10.94 13.68 1.32
N GLU A 127 -10.37 14.31 2.33
CA GLU A 127 -10.89 15.55 2.91
C GLU A 127 -10.48 16.75 2.05
N ARG A 128 -11.44 17.62 1.71
CA ARG A 128 -11.16 18.85 0.96
C ARG A 128 -10.66 19.95 1.88
N VAL A 129 -9.50 20.50 1.55
CA VAL A 129 -8.82 21.53 2.35
C VAL A 129 -9.12 22.92 1.78
N SER A 130 -9.38 23.91 2.64
CA SER A 130 -9.49 25.32 2.26
C SER A 130 -8.10 25.97 2.10
N GLU A 131 -8.00 27.08 1.37
CA GLU A 131 -6.73 27.82 1.23
C GLU A 131 -6.09 28.17 2.60
N SER A 132 -6.89 28.60 3.59
CA SER A 132 -6.39 28.91 4.94
C SER A 132 -5.74 27.70 5.61
N ASN A 133 -6.38 26.54 5.52
CA ASN A 133 -5.89 25.31 6.14
C ASN A 133 -4.71 24.75 5.35
N TYR A 134 -4.69 24.91 4.03
CA TYR A 134 -3.57 24.52 3.19
C TYR A 134 -2.30 25.26 3.59
N GLN A 135 -2.35 26.58 3.80
CA GLN A 135 -1.18 27.36 4.23
C GLN A 135 -0.67 26.91 5.60
N GLU A 136 -1.57 26.60 6.54
CA GLU A 136 -1.21 26.05 7.84
C GLU A 136 -0.52 24.68 7.71
N ILE A 137 -1.13 23.74 6.98
CA ILE A 137 -0.56 22.41 6.73
C ILE A 137 0.80 22.55 6.06
N LYS A 138 0.93 23.37 5.02
CA LYS A 138 2.18 23.58 4.28
C LYS A 138 3.32 24.06 5.18
N SER A 139 3.03 24.83 6.23
CA SER A 139 4.04 25.31 7.19
C SER A 139 4.50 24.26 8.19
N LEU A 140 3.69 23.22 8.43
CA LEU A 140 3.97 22.14 9.39
C LEU A 140 4.32 20.81 8.73
N ALA A 141 4.01 20.67 7.44
CA ALA A 141 4.24 19.46 6.66
C ALA A 141 5.73 19.14 6.56
N LEU A 142 6.02 17.85 6.38
CA LEU A 142 7.37 17.39 6.13
C LEU A 142 7.89 17.96 4.81
N ASP A 143 9.13 18.48 4.82
CA ASP A 143 9.83 18.84 3.59
C ASP A 143 10.25 17.56 2.86
N PHE A 144 9.33 17.06 2.04
CA PHE A 144 9.52 15.89 1.21
C PHE A 144 9.38 16.29 -0.26
N LYS A 145 10.43 16.03 -1.04
CA LYS A 145 10.47 16.31 -2.47
C LYS A 145 10.79 15.01 -3.20
N PRO A 146 9.84 14.46 -3.97
CA PRO A 146 10.10 13.27 -4.78
C PRO A 146 11.30 13.50 -5.70
N SER A 147 12.31 12.63 -5.61
CA SER A 147 13.47 12.66 -6.52
C SER A 147 13.22 11.88 -7.82
N GLY A 148 12.15 11.09 -7.87
CA GLY A 148 11.87 10.13 -8.94
C GLY A 148 12.49 8.75 -8.70
N ASP A 149 13.26 8.58 -7.62
CA ASP A 149 13.72 7.28 -7.12
C ASP A 149 12.94 6.92 -5.85
N ILE A 150 11.88 6.13 -6.02
CA ILE A 150 10.98 5.76 -4.93
C ILE A 150 11.71 5.01 -3.81
N LEU A 151 12.70 4.17 -4.13
CA LEU A 151 13.41 3.39 -3.13
C LEU A 151 14.26 4.32 -2.26
N LYS A 152 15.01 5.21 -2.88
CA LYS A 152 15.81 6.22 -2.17
C LYS A 152 14.94 7.12 -1.30
N ASP A 153 13.82 7.61 -1.85
CA ASP A 153 12.94 8.54 -1.14
C ASP A 153 12.26 7.87 0.06
N MET A 154 11.80 6.63 -0.09
CA MET A 154 11.18 5.87 0.99
C MET A 154 12.20 5.44 2.06
N ALA A 155 13.45 5.19 1.70
CA ALA A 155 14.53 4.89 2.66
C ALA A 155 14.81 6.06 3.62
N GLY A 156 14.56 7.31 3.18
CA GLY A 156 14.68 8.51 4.01
C GLY A 156 13.57 8.69 5.05
N LEU A 157 12.52 7.88 5.00
CA LEU A 157 11.35 7.98 5.87
C LEU A 157 11.25 6.78 6.81
N SER A 158 10.90 7.02 8.07
CA SER A 158 10.65 5.96 9.04
C SER A 158 9.30 5.31 8.82
N LEU A 159 9.17 4.02 9.14
CA LEU A 159 7.85 3.40 9.27
C LEU A 159 7.22 3.84 10.60
N ILE A 160 6.04 4.44 10.54
CA ILE A 160 5.28 4.87 11.71
C ILE A 160 3.87 4.31 11.69
N GLU A 161 3.26 4.16 12.86
CA GLU A 161 1.83 3.91 12.94
C GLU A 161 1.08 5.17 12.50
N ARG A 162 0.12 4.98 11.59
CA ARG A 162 -0.72 6.07 11.09
C ARG A 162 -1.50 6.71 12.23
N GLY A 163 -1.50 8.03 12.26
CA GLY A 163 -2.30 8.83 13.19
C GLY A 163 -2.46 10.25 12.67
N HIS A 164 -3.52 10.93 13.08
CA HIS A 164 -3.87 12.27 12.61
C HIS A 164 -2.97 13.32 13.27
N SER A 165 -1.91 13.73 12.60
CA SER A 165 -1.01 14.78 13.08
C SER A 165 -0.39 15.52 11.91
N LYS A 166 -0.44 16.86 11.95
CA LYS A 166 -0.04 17.72 10.82
C LYS A 166 1.44 17.57 10.45
N ASP A 167 2.30 17.23 11.42
CA ASP A 167 3.74 16.95 11.23
C ASP A 167 4.03 15.63 10.49
N LYS A 168 3.00 14.83 10.20
CA LYS A 168 3.09 13.58 9.43
C LYS A 168 2.43 13.71 8.05
N ILE A 169 2.02 14.92 7.67
CA ILE A 169 1.47 15.20 6.36
C ILE A 169 2.60 15.48 5.38
N ILE A 170 2.53 14.84 4.21
CA ILE A 170 3.39 15.12 3.06
C ILE A 170 2.52 15.76 1.97
N VAL A 171 2.99 16.91 1.49
CA VAL A 171 2.33 17.66 0.44
C VAL A 171 2.94 17.29 -0.91
N LEU A 172 2.11 16.83 -1.83
CA LEU A 172 2.47 16.51 -3.20
C LEU A 172 1.66 17.37 -4.16
N ALA A 173 2.21 17.72 -5.32
CA ALA A 173 1.48 18.34 -6.41
C ALA A 173 1.39 17.39 -7.62
N SER A 174 0.23 17.34 -8.27
CA SER A 174 -0.03 16.45 -9.40
C SER A 174 1.02 16.63 -10.52
N GLY A 175 1.40 17.87 -10.82
CA GLY A 175 2.41 18.21 -11.81
C GLY A 175 3.85 17.80 -11.50
N GLN A 176 4.16 17.26 -10.30
CA GLN A 176 5.50 16.76 -9.98
C GLN A 176 5.81 15.38 -10.56
N PHE A 177 4.80 14.66 -11.06
CA PHE A 177 4.93 13.27 -11.49
C PHE A 177 4.81 13.15 -13.01
N THR A 178 5.56 12.20 -13.58
CA THR A 178 5.58 11.94 -15.03
C THR A 178 4.31 11.28 -15.53
N ASP A 179 3.68 10.45 -14.68
CA ASP A 179 2.46 9.73 -15.01
C ASP A 179 1.67 9.35 -13.74
N ILE A 180 0.42 8.94 -13.98
CA ILE A 180 -0.57 8.58 -12.95
C ILE A 180 -0.14 7.31 -12.19
N ILE A 181 0.51 6.34 -12.84
CA ILE A 181 0.89 5.09 -12.17
C ILE A 181 1.97 5.39 -11.14
N PHE A 182 2.99 6.14 -11.52
CA PHE A 182 4.10 6.48 -10.64
C PHE A 182 3.65 7.37 -9.46
N MET A 183 2.74 8.32 -9.72
CA MET A 183 2.11 9.09 -8.64
C MET A 183 1.37 8.17 -7.66
N GLN A 184 0.61 7.19 -8.16
CA GLN A 184 -0.11 6.25 -7.31
C GLN A 184 0.84 5.38 -6.48
N GLU A 185 1.94 4.92 -7.05
CA GLU A 185 2.96 4.16 -6.33
C GLU A 185 3.56 4.98 -5.18
N TYR A 186 3.85 6.27 -5.41
CA TYR A 186 4.33 7.18 -4.36
C TYR A 186 3.30 7.37 -3.24
N ILE A 187 2.04 7.66 -3.59
CA ILE A 187 0.99 7.88 -2.60
C ILE A 187 0.79 6.63 -1.75
N LEU A 188 0.72 5.45 -2.39
CA LEU A 188 0.62 4.18 -1.68
C LEU A 188 1.85 3.91 -0.81
N ALA A 189 3.06 4.16 -1.29
CA ALA A 189 4.28 3.95 -0.52
C ALA A 189 4.33 4.83 0.74
N LEU A 190 4.01 6.13 0.60
CA LEU A 190 3.92 7.08 1.71
C LEU A 190 2.86 6.68 2.73
N GLN A 191 1.65 6.37 2.25
CA GLN A 191 0.55 5.92 3.11
C GLN A 191 0.90 4.61 3.82
N SER A 192 1.59 3.68 3.15
CA SER A 192 2.03 2.42 3.76
C SER A 192 3.04 2.64 4.89
N LYS A 193 3.88 3.68 4.78
CA LYS A 193 4.78 4.11 5.86
C LYS A 193 4.09 4.86 7.00
N GLY A 194 2.81 5.19 6.84
CA GLY A 194 1.98 5.80 7.88
C GLY A 194 1.85 7.32 7.75
N TYR A 195 2.39 7.92 6.69
CA TYR A 195 2.24 9.34 6.40
C TYR A 195 0.87 9.62 5.75
N GLU A 196 0.33 10.79 6.05
CA GLU A 196 -0.89 11.30 5.40
C GLU A 196 -0.48 12.13 4.17
N VAL A 197 -1.21 12.00 3.07
CA VAL A 197 -0.86 12.69 1.82
C VAL A 197 -1.89 13.78 1.52
N LEU A 198 -1.42 15.01 1.37
CA LEU A 198 -2.18 16.10 0.77
C LEU A 198 -1.77 16.25 -0.69
N LEU A 199 -2.70 15.99 -1.60
CA LEU A 199 -2.47 16.15 -3.03
C LEU A 199 -3.05 17.48 -3.52
N ILE A 200 -2.19 18.30 -4.12
CA ILE A 200 -2.56 19.53 -4.82
C ILE A 200 -2.83 19.17 -6.28
N GLY A 201 -3.97 19.58 -6.81
CA GLY A 201 -4.32 19.40 -8.21
C GLY A 201 -5.22 20.51 -8.72
N GLU A 202 -5.58 20.43 -10.00
CA GLU A 202 -6.48 21.39 -10.64
C GLU A 202 -7.95 20.92 -10.59
N GLN A 203 -8.90 21.83 -10.80
CA GLN A 203 -10.33 21.48 -10.75
C GLN A 203 -10.75 20.43 -11.78
N ALA A 204 -10.09 20.38 -12.94
CA ALA A 204 -10.31 19.34 -13.94
C ALA A 204 -9.86 17.94 -13.45
N GLU A 205 -9.02 17.88 -12.42
CA GLU A 205 -8.37 16.67 -11.92
C GLU A 205 -9.10 16.00 -10.75
N GLU A 206 -9.91 16.78 -10.03
CA GLU A 206 -10.52 16.41 -8.75
C GLU A 206 -11.17 15.01 -8.78
N LYS A 207 -11.97 14.73 -9.81
CA LYS A 207 -12.74 13.48 -9.89
C LYS A 207 -11.83 12.24 -9.95
N TRP A 208 -10.79 12.27 -10.78
CA TRP A 208 -9.91 11.11 -10.93
C TRP A 208 -8.88 11.04 -9.81
N ILE A 209 -8.43 12.17 -9.25
CA ILE A 209 -7.63 12.20 -8.03
C ILE A 209 -8.33 11.42 -6.90
N VAL A 210 -9.60 11.75 -6.65
CA VAL A 210 -10.39 11.12 -5.58
C VAL A 210 -10.61 9.63 -5.87
N THR A 211 -10.86 9.27 -7.13
CA THR A 211 -11.22 7.89 -7.51
C THR A 211 -10.01 6.96 -7.54
N ILE A 212 -8.91 7.43 -8.15
CA ILE A 212 -7.73 6.63 -8.47
C ILE A 212 -6.78 6.62 -7.29
N PHE A 213 -6.45 7.80 -6.76
CA PHE A 213 -5.34 7.93 -5.82
C PHE A 213 -5.74 7.78 -4.36
N ARG A 214 -6.96 8.24 -4.04
CA ARG A 214 -7.48 8.25 -2.66
C ARG A 214 -6.46 8.82 -1.66
N PRO A 215 -5.94 10.04 -1.88
CA PRO A 215 -5.09 10.71 -0.89
C PRO A 215 -5.91 11.01 0.36
N ASP A 216 -5.25 11.41 1.44
CA ASP A 216 -5.93 11.77 2.68
C ASP A 216 -6.62 13.12 2.59
N TYR A 217 -5.94 14.05 1.92
CA TYR A 217 -6.40 15.41 1.72
C TYR A 217 -6.25 15.80 0.25
N ILE A 218 -7.17 16.64 -0.22
CA ILE A 218 -7.06 17.29 -1.52
C ILE A 218 -7.12 18.81 -1.36
N TYR A 219 -6.23 19.49 -2.09
CA TYR A 219 -6.29 20.91 -2.29
C TYR A 219 -6.42 21.22 -3.78
N ILE A 220 -7.54 21.80 -4.18
CA ILE A 220 -7.84 22.07 -5.58
C ILE A 220 -7.67 23.56 -5.83
N VAL A 221 -6.71 23.89 -6.70
CA VAL A 221 -6.38 25.25 -7.15
C VAL A 221 -7.23 25.63 -8.37
#